data_AF-A0A3A1XQ22-F1
#
_entry.id   AF-A0A3A1XQ22-F1
#
_cell.length_a   1.000
_cell.length_b   1.000
_cell.length_c   1.000
_cell.angle_alpha   90.00
_cell.angle_beta   90.00
_cell.angle_gamma   90.00
#
_symmetry.space_group_name_H-M   'P 1'
#
loop_
_entity.id
_entity.type
_entity.pdbx_description
1 polymer ?
#
loop_
_entity_poly.entity_id
_entity_poly.type
_entity_poly.pdbx_seq_one_letter_code
_entity_poly.pdbx_strand_id
1 'polypeptide(L)'
;MKQTDAAKENYETTLSGWRHSAAWTYGIMLFFSAVALVTSLILSAETLALARAPKKLLSCDFNSVVSCSRVAQTWQAEIVKFGELSFPNAFFGIAAESVFVTLAVIGMIRVRVPRWFAICTWLG
;
A
#
# COMPACT_ATOMS: atom_id res chain seq x y z
N MET A 1 18.22 16.56 30.99
CA MET A 1 16.93 15.82 30.97
C MET A 1 15.71 16.71 31.17
N LYS A 2 15.73 17.79 31.95
CA LYS A 2 14.52 18.62 32.22
C LYS A 2 14.02 19.48 31.04
N GLN A 3 14.88 19.83 30.08
CA GLN A 3 14.49 20.64 28.89
C GLN A 3 13.74 19.85 27.82
N THR A 4 13.97 18.53 27.70
CA THR A 4 13.30 17.68 26.71
C THR A 4 11.83 17.44 27.03
N ASP A 5 11.44 17.50 28.31
CA ASP A 5 10.07 17.21 28.73
C ASP A 5 9.17 18.45 28.55
N ALA A 6 9.68 19.65 28.87
CA ALA A 6 8.95 20.91 28.64
C ALA A 6 8.70 21.15 27.13
N ALA A 7 9.66 20.85 26.26
CA ALA A 7 9.48 20.98 24.81
C ALA A 7 8.46 19.95 24.25
N LYS A 8 8.43 18.72 24.80
CA LYS A 8 7.44 17.70 24.44
C LYS A 8 6.03 18.08 24.89
N GLU A 9 5.89 18.61 26.10
CA GLU A 9 4.59 19.04 26.65
C GLU A 9 4.00 20.22 25.84
N ASN A 10 4.86 21.17 25.40
CA ASN A 10 4.45 22.28 24.53
C ASN A 10 4.12 21.84 23.10
N TYR A 11 4.75 20.79 22.57
CA TYR A 11 4.45 20.23 21.25
C TYR A 11 3.13 19.44 21.23
N GLU A 12 2.89 18.60 22.25
CA GLU A 12 1.64 17.84 22.41
C GLU A 12 0.43 18.76 22.59
N THR A 13 0.58 19.88 23.31
CA THR A 13 -0.49 20.85 23.55
C THR A 13 -0.83 21.72 22.34
N THR A 14 0.10 21.92 21.39
CA THR A 14 -0.14 22.73 20.18
C THR A 14 -0.62 21.94 18.95
N LEU A 15 -0.40 20.62 18.91
CA LEU A 15 -0.78 19.75 17.78
C LEU A 15 -2.10 18.98 17.95
N SER A 16 -2.91 19.33 18.93
CA SER A 16 -4.24 18.75 19.14
C SER A 16 -5.28 19.32 18.16
N GLY A 17 -5.15 19.02 16.88
CA GLY A 17 -6.22 19.17 15.89
C GLY A 17 -6.99 17.86 15.73
N TRP A 18 -8.31 17.90 15.53
CA TRP A 18 -9.13 16.70 15.25
C TRP A 18 -8.57 15.84 14.10
N ARG A 19 -7.98 16.49 13.08
CA ARG A 19 -7.29 15.87 11.93
C ARG A 19 -5.98 15.15 12.28
N HIS A 20 -5.37 15.44 13.42
CA HIS A 20 -4.15 14.79 13.93
C HIS A 20 -4.46 13.69 14.96
N SER A 21 -5.74 13.43 15.27
CA SER A 21 -6.11 12.30 16.10
C SER A 21 -5.68 11.00 15.42
N ALA A 22 -5.05 10.09 16.18
CA ALA A 22 -4.62 8.79 15.67
C ALA A 22 -5.77 8.02 14.98
N ALA A 23 -7.00 8.13 15.50
CA ALA A 23 -8.15 7.48 14.87
C ALA A 23 -8.46 8.04 13.47
N TRP A 24 -8.26 9.35 13.27
CA TRP A 24 -8.49 10.00 11.98
C TRP A 24 -7.39 9.66 10.98
N THR A 25 -6.12 9.79 11.39
CA THR A 25 -4.97 9.51 10.52
C THR A 25 -4.90 8.04 10.11
N TYR A 26 -5.00 7.12 11.07
CA TYR A 26 -5.01 5.69 10.77
C TYR A 26 -6.32 5.23 10.09
N GLY A 27 -7.45 5.92 10.35
CA GLY A 27 -8.70 5.65 9.63
C GLY A 27 -8.61 5.99 8.14
N ILE A 28 -8.03 7.14 7.79
CA ILE A 28 -7.77 7.51 6.39
C ILE A 28 -6.80 6.51 5.75
N MET A 29 -5.71 6.18 6.43
CA MET A 29 -4.73 5.18 5.97
C MET A 29 -5.41 3.84 5.66
N LEU A 30 -6.25 3.35 6.57
CA LEU A 30 -7.00 2.10 6.38
C LEU A 30 -7.91 2.16 5.15
N PHE A 31 -8.65 3.25 4.98
CA PHE A 31 -9.58 3.41 3.87
C PHE A 31 -8.86 3.35 2.52
N PHE A 32 -7.79 4.14 2.36
CA PHE A 32 -7.03 4.15 1.10
C PHE A 32 -6.31 2.84 0.84
N SER A 33 -5.73 2.19 1.87
CA SER A 33 -5.11 0.87 1.72
C SER A 33 -6.12 -0.23 1.38
N ALA A 34 -7.36 -0.16 1.91
CA ALA A 34 -8.41 -1.09 1.52
C ALA A 34 -8.80 -0.93 0.04
N VAL A 35 -8.93 0.32 -0.44
CA VAL A 35 -9.20 0.61 -1.85
C VAL A 35 -8.04 0.16 -2.75
N ALA A 36 -6.81 0.42 -2.33
CA ALA A 36 -5.61 -0.01 -3.05
C ALA A 36 -5.51 -1.53 -3.13
N LEU A 37 -5.75 -2.24 -2.02
CA LEU A 37 -5.78 -3.70 -1.96
C LEU A 37 -6.81 -4.30 -2.95
N VAL A 38 -8.02 -3.74 -2.97
CA VAL A 38 -9.08 -4.17 -3.91
C VAL A 38 -8.63 -3.93 -5.35
N THR A 39 -8.04 -2.78 -5.63
CA THR A 39 -7.53 -2.45 -6.96
C THR A 39 -6.41 -3.41 -7.39
N SER A 40 -5.49 -3.74 -6.49
CA SER A 40 -4.42 -4.73 -6.74
C SER A 40 -4.98 -6.13 -6.98
N LEU A 41 -6.02 -6.55 -6.27
CA LEU A 41 -6.70 -7.83 -6.48
C LEU A 41 -7.36 -7.90 -7.87
N ILE A 42 -8.08 -6.86 -8.27
CA ILE A 42 -8.72 -6.79 -9.59
C ILE A 42 -7.66 -6.86 -10.69
N LEU A 43 -6.61 -6.05 -10.58
CA LEU A 43 -5.54 -6.02 -11.58
C LEU A 43 -4.83 -7.37 -11.68
N SER A 44 -4.56 -8.02 -10.55
CA SER A 44 -3.92 -9.35 -10.52
C SER A 44 -4.83 -10.46 -11.07
N ALA A 45 -6.14 -10.37 -10.87
CA ALA A 45 -7.10 -11.31 -11.45
C ALA A 45 -7.16 -11.15 -12.99
N GLU A 46 -7.16 -9.91 -13.47
CA GLU A 46 -7.21 -9.61 -14.89
C GLU A 46 -5.90 -9.98 -15.61
N THR A 47 -4.73 -9.80 -14.99
CA THR A 47 -3.45 -10.28 -15.56
C THR A 47 -3.45 -11.80 -15.70
N LEU A 48 -4.02 -12.52 -14.73
CA LEU A 48 -4.18 -13.98 -14.81
C LEU A 48 -5.17 -14.40 -15.90
N ALA A 49 -6.22 -13.61 -16.16
CA ALA A 49 -7.13 -13.82 -17.27
C ALA A 49 -6.45 -13.56 -18.62
N LEU A 50 -5.60 -12.53 -18.70
CA LEU A 50 -4.82 -12.20 -19.90
C LEU A 50 -3.79 -13.30 -20.24
N ALA A 51 -3.17 -13.92 -19.23
CA ALA A 51 -2.28 -15.07 -19.43
C ALA A 51 -2.99 -16.29 -20.06
N ARG A 52 -4.29 -16.46 -19.79
CA ARG A 52 -5.11 -17.55 -20.39
C ARG A 52 -5.66 -17.19 -21.77
N ALA A 53 -5.93 -15.91 -22.02
CA ALA A 53 -6.50 -15.41 -23.26
C ALA A 53 -5.81 -14.08 -23.67
N PRO A 54 -4.80 -14.12 -24.55
CA PRO A 54 -3.88 -12.99 -24.81
C PRO A 54 -4.48 -11.83 -25.65
N LYS A 55 -5.80 -11.63 -25.63
CA LYS A 55 -6.51 -10.55 -26.34
C LYS A 55 -7.58 -9.85 -25.51
N LYS A 56 -7.64 -10.09 -24.20
CA LYS A 56 -8.56 -9.36 -23.33
C LYS A 56 -8.09 -7.92 -23.09
N LEU A 57 -9.03 -6.98 -23.22
CA LEU A 57 -8.85 -5.60 -22.77
C LEU A 57 -9.03 -5.57 -21.26
N LEU A 58 -8.10 -4.93 -20.55
CA LEU A 58 -8.15 -4.73 -19.11
C LEU A 58 -9.16 -3.64 -18.75
N SER A 59 -9.80 -3.74 -17.59
CA SER A 59 -10.82 -2.75 -17.18
C SER A 59 -10.25 -1.33 -16.92
N CYS A 60 -8.94 -1.15 -16.81
CA CYS A 60 -8.28 0.14 -16.63
C CYS A 60 -7.65 0.71 -17.91
N ASP A 61 -8.03 0.18 -19.07
CA ASP A 61 -7.70 0.75 -20.38
C ASP A 61 -8.70 1.85 -20.79
N PHE A 62 -8.29 3.12 -20.65
CA PHE A 62 -9.11 4.27 -21.04
C PHE A 62 -8.73 4.84 -22.42
N ASN A 63 -7.45 4.77 -22.79
CA ASN A 63 -6.93 5.30 -24.04
C ASN A 63 -5.62 4.60 -24.44
N SER A 64 -5.16 4.79 -25.67
CA SER A 64 -3.88 4.26 -26.18
C SER A 64 -2.64 4.70 -25.36
N VAL A 65 -2.73 5.83 -24.65
CA VAL A 65 -1.68 6.34 -23.76
C VAL A 65 -1.81 5.81 -22.32
N VAL A 66 -3.04 5.57 -21.84
CA VAL A 66 -3.34 5.07 -20.49
C VAL A 66 -3.97 3.68 -20.64
N SER A 67 -3.09 2.71 -20.87
CA SER A 67 -3.43 1.33 -21.18
C SER A 67 -2.72 0.37 -20.22
N CYS A 68 -3.49 -0.23 -19.31
CA CYS A 68 -2.99 -1.27 -18.42
C CYS A 68 -2.54 -2.50 -19.20
N SER A 69 -3.24 -2.85 -20.28
CA SER A 69 -2.88 -3.95 -21.18
C SER A 69 -1.52 -3.75 -21.82
N ARG A 70 -1.20 -2.54 -22.30
CA ARG A 70 0.12 -2.22 -22.88
C ARG A 70 1.23 -2.41 -21.85
N VAL A 71 1.04 -1.93 -20.61
CA VAL A 71 2.03 -2.06 -19.54
C VAL A 71 2.18 -3.51 -19.09
N ALA A 72 1.10 -4.27 -18.97
CA ALA A 72 1.12 -5.67 -18.56
C ALA A 72 1.85 -6.60 -19.56
N GLN A 73 1.90 -6.24 -20.84
CA GLN A 73 2.62 -6.97 -21.88
C GLN A 73 4.11 -6.61 -21.95
N THR A 74 4.59 -5.69 -21.10
CA THR A 74 6.02 -5.34 -21.06
C THR A 74 6.82 -6.33 -20.23
N TRP A 75 8.11 -6.48 -20.55
CA TRP A 75 9.04 -7.31 -19.78
C TRP A 75 9.18 -6.84 -18.32
N GLN A 76 8.94 -5.56 -18.03
CA GLN A 76 8.98 -5.00 -16.68
C GLN A 76 7.87 -5.56 -15.79
N ALA A 77 6.76 -5.99 -16.37
CA ALA A 77 5.66 -6.60 -15.63
C ALA A 77 6.03 -7.97 -15.06
N GLU A 78 7.01 -8.68 -15.65
CA GLU A 78 7.48 -10.00 -15.23
C GLU A 78 8.93 -9.99 -14.70
N ILE A 79 9.34 -8.88 -14.08
CA ILE A 79 10.75 -8.68 -13.69
C ILE A 79 11.25 -9.71 -12.67
N VAL A 80 10.35 -10.28 -11.85
CA VAL A 80 10.70 -11.30 -10.86
C VAL A 80 10.38 -12.68 -11.40
N LYS A 81 11.43 -13.40 -11.81
CA LYS A 81 11.36 -14.81 -12.24
C LYS A 81 11.99 -15.70 -11.18
N PHE A 82 11.17 -16.52 -10.52
CA PHE A 82 11.65 -17.54 -9.60
C PHE A 82 11.70 -18.88 -10.34
N GLY A 83 12.84 -19.20 -10.93
CA GLY A 83 13.01 -20.39 -11.76
C GLY A 83 12.10 -20.32 -13.00
N GLU A 84 11.14 -21.26 -13.11
CA GLU A 84 10.18 -21.30 -14.22
C GLU A 84 8.90 -20.45 -13.98
N LEU A 85 8.71 -19.89 -12.77
CA LEU A 85 7.54 -19.03 -12.49
C LEU A 85 7.86 -17.55 -12.73
N SER A 86 7.24 -16.96 -13.75
CA SER A 86 7.15 -15.50 -13.93
C SER A 86 6.05 -14.93 -13.01
N PHE A 87 6.40 -14.05 -12.07
CA PHE A 87 5.42 -13.38 -11.22
C PHE A 87 5.12 -11.96 -11.72
N PRO A 88 3.86 -11.67 -12.09
CA PRO A 88 3.44 -10.31 -12.44
C PRO A 88 3.61 -9.34 -11.26
N ASN A 89 4.08 -8.11 -11.54
CA ASN A 89 4.27 -7.06 -10.53
C ASN A 89 3.00 -6.78 -9.68
N ALA A 90 1.81 -6.94 -10.26
CA ALA A 90 0.54 -6.69 -9.57
C ALA A 90 0.36 -7.47 -8.25
N PHE A 91 1.00 -8.65 -8.12
CA PHE A 91 0.95 -9.47 -6.91
C PHE A 91 1.71 -8.85 -5.73
N PHE A 92 2.77 -8.06 -5.98
CA PHE A 92 3.48 -7.36 -4.92
C PHE A 92 2.62 -6.28 -4.26
N GLY A 93 1.71 -5.68 -5.02
CA GLY A 93 0.72 -4.73 -4.48
C GLY A 93 -0.17 -5.38 -3.41
N ILE A 94 -0.61 -6.62 -3.63
CA ILE A 94 -1.42 -7.36 -2.65
C ILE A 94 -0.62 -7.60 -1.37
N ALA A 95 0.65 -8.03 -1.49
CA ALA A 95 1.51 -8.26 -0.35
C ALA A 95 1.77 -6.96 0.44
N ALA A 96 2.15 -5.88 -0.23
CA ALA A 96 2.41 -4.59 0.39
C ALA A 96 1.16 -4.01 1.08
N GLU A 97 0.04 -3.92 0.37
CA GLU A 97 -1.19 -3.32 0.93
C GLU A 97 -1.75 -4.13 2.10
N SER A 98 -1.57 -5.46 2.12
CA SER A 98 -1.94 -6.28 3.29
C SER A 98 -1.17 -5.88 4.56
N VAL A 99 0.10 -5.49 4.41
CA VAL A 99 0.91 -4.94 5.50
C VAL A 99 0.37 -3.57 5.91
N PHE A 100 0.10 -2.66 4.97
CA PHE A 100 -0.43 -1.33 5.27
C PHE A 100 -1.79 -1.36 5.99
N VAL A 101 -2.70 -2.27 5.59
CA VAL A 101 -3.96 -2.50 6.30
C VAL A 101 -3.69 -2.94 7.75
N THR A 102 -2.76 -3.86 7.96
CA THR A 102 -2.39 -4.34 9.30
C THR A 102 -1.80 -3.20 10.15
N LEU A 103 -0.93 -2.37 9.57
CA LEU A 103 -0.35 -1.20 10.23
C LEU A 103 -1.42 -0.17 10.63
N ALA A 104 -2.39 0.09 9.76
CA ALA A 104 -3.49 0.99 10.05
C ALA A 104 -4.33 0.49 11.22
N VAL A 105 -4.64 -0.81 11.29
CA VAL A 105 -5.38 -1.42 12.41
C VAL A 105 -4.60 -1.33 13.73
N ILE A 106 -3.31 -1.69 13.72
CA ILE A 106 -2.42 -1.59 14.89
C ILE A 106 -2.36 -0.14 15.40
N GLY A 107 -2.24 0.82 14.48
CA GLY A 107 -2.23 2.25 14.77
C GLY A 107 -3.54 2.75 15.38
N MET A 108 -4.70 2.31 14.87
CA MET A 108 -6.01 2.68 15.43
C MET A 108 -6.20 2.18 16.87
N ILE A 109 -5.73 0.97 17.18
CA ILE A 109 -5.82 0.38 18.54
C ILE A 109 -4.74 0.98 19.48
N ARG A 110 -3.86 1.85 18.97
CA ARG A 110 -2.76 2.49 19.71
C ARG A 110 -1.80 1.49 20.37
N VAL A 111 -1.53 0.38 19.69
CA VAL A 111 -0.54 -0.60 20.15
C VAL A 111 0.84 0.04 20.11
N ARG A 112 1.59 -0.03 21.22
CA ARG A 112 2.98 0.44 21.25
C ARG A 112 3.89 -0.57 20.55
N VAL A 113 4.33 -0.21 19.35
CA VAL A 113 5.31 -0.99 18.59
C VAL A 113 6.75 -0.59 18.95
N PRO A 114 7.71 -1.52 18.91
CA PRO A 114 9.11 -1.20 19.14
C PRO A 114 9.67 -0.29 18.04
N ARG A 115 10.69 0.53 18.36
CA ARG A 115 11.21 1.55 17.43
C ARG A 115 11.75 1.00 16.12
N TRP A 116 12.26 -0.23 16.11
CA TRP A 116 12.72 -0.89 14.89
C TRP A 116 11.59 -1.14 13.89
N PHE A 117 10.36 -1.37 14.39
CA PHE A 117 9.20 -1.60 13.55
C PHE A 117 8.86 -0.36 12.73
N ALA A 118 8.94 0.84 13.35
CA ALA A 118 8.73 2.10 12.65
C ALA A 118 9.78 2.39 11.57
N ILE A 119 11.02 1.90 11.74
CA ILE A 119 12.08 2.00 10.73
C ILE A 119 11.75 1.09 9.54
N CYS A 120 11.32 -0.15 9.80
CA CYS A 120 10.91 -1.08 8.74
C CYS A 120 9.75 -0.53 7.91
N THR A 121 8.74 0.08 8.55
CA THR A 121 7.60 0.69 7.82
C THR A 121 8.01 1.89 6.96
N TRP A 122 9.13 2.55 7.27
CA TRP A 122 9.66 3.67 6.49
C TRP A 122 10.45 3.20 5.25
N LEU A 123 11.08 2.03 5.34
CA LEU A 123 11.88 1.50 4.26
C LEU A 123 11.03 0.90 3.12
N GLY A 124 9.83 0.41 3.44
CA GLY A 124 8.95 -0.25 2.47
C GLY A 124 9.51 -1.61 2.08
#